data_AF-A0A950P3N4-F1
#
_entry.id   AF-A0A950P3N4-F1
#
_cell.length_a   1.000
_cell.length_b   1.000
_cell.length_c   1.000
_cell.angle_alpha   90.00
_cell.angle_beta   90.00
_cell.angle_gamma   90.00
#
_symmetry.space_group_name_H-M   'P 1'
#
loop_
_entity.id
_entity.type
_entity.pdbx_description
1 polymer ?
#
loop_
_entity_poly.entity_id
_entity_poly.type
_entity_poly.pdbx_seq_one_letter_code
_entity_poly.pdbx_strand_id
1 'polypeptide(L)'
;MARNAVGHFLALPSSSVAVRASTGNNGYPQCTFDAHLAQGTHVQVVANDDNGPQPYFVLERTQIEEGQQFTAQRMIAVPQPVTGLGLDAYWFPAEKKVMTTDGVQLIAVTVSWPHSAEARKRALAELLARTYLKNVKGAQLLAKGYP
;
A
#
# COMPACT_ATOMS: atom_id res chain seq x y z
N MET A 1 2.34 -14.69 6.87
CA MET A 1 1.51 -14.65 5.63
C MET A 1 2.06 -13.64 4.62
N ALA A 2 2.29 -12.38 5.00
CA ALA A 2 2.83 -11.32 4.12
C ALA A 2 4.11 -11.71 3.34
N ARG A 3 5.13 -12.27 4.03
CA ARG A 3 6.37 -12.76 3.39
C ARG A 3 6.11 -13.80 2.29
N ASN A 4 5.19 -14.73 2.53
CA ASN A 4 4.82 -15.75 1.56
C ASN A 4 4.08 -15.15 0.36
N ALA A 5 3.21 -14.16 0.60
CA ALA A 5 2.51 -13.46 -0.48
C ALA A 5 3.50 -12.74 -1.42
N VAL A 6 4.49 -12.02 -0.86
CA VAL A 6 5.55 -11.37 -1.65
C VAL A 6 6.37 -12.40 -2.42
N GLY A 7 6.83 -13.47 -1.74
CA GLY A 7 7.60 -14.53 -2.40
C GLY A 7 6.83 -15.16 -3.56
N HIS A 8 5.57 -15.54 -3.33
CA HIS A 8 4.71 -16.13 -4.36
C HIS A 8 4.49 -15.19 -5.55
N PHE A 9 4.21 -13.91 -5.30
CA PHE A 9 4.03 -12.92 -6.37
C PHE A 9 5.29 -12.71 -7.22
N LEU A 10 6.46 -12.78 -6.59
CA LEU A 10 7.76 -12.64 -7.25
C LEU A 10 8.29 -13.96 -7.83
N ALA A 11 7.56 -15.07 -7.70
CA ALA A 11 8.01 -16.42 -8.05
C ALA A 11 9.34 -16.80 -7.36
N LEU A 12 9.49 -16.42 -6.10
CA LEU A 12 10.64 -16.74 -5.25
C LEU A 12 10.23 -17.61 -4.06
N PRO A 13 11.14 -18.45 -3.54
CA PRO A 13 10.98 -19.03 -2.22
C PRO A 13 10.78 -17.91 -1.19
N SER A 14 9.83 -18.07 -0.27
CA SER A 14 9.58 -17.04 0.75
C SER A 14 10.80 -16.79 1.64
N SER A 15 11.64 -17.81 1.84
CA SER A 15 12.94 -17.70 2.52
C SER A 15 13.90 -16.71 1.87
N SER A 16 13.76 -16.47 0.56
CA SER A 16 14.59 -15.52 -0.20
C SER A 16 14.11 -14.07 -0.11
N VAL A 17 12.96 -13.83 0.53
CA VAL A 17 12.48 -12.49 0.85
C VAL A 17 12.96 -12.15 2.25
N ALA A 18 13.83 -11.15 2.39
CA ALA A 18 14.23 -10.62 3.68
C ALA A 18 13.12 -9.72 4.24
N VAL A 19 12.87 -9.79 5.55
CA VAL A 19 11.84 -8.99 6.22
C VAL A 19 12.47 -8.26 7.39
N ARG A 20 12.21 -6.95 7.49
CA ARG A 20 12.64 -6.13 8.61
C ARG A 20 11.46 -5.35 9.17
N ALA A 21 11.24 -5.46 10.47
CA ALA A 21 10.33 -4.58 11.19
C ALA A 21 11.07 -3.30 11.57
N SER A 22 10.38 -2.17 11.48
CA SER A 22 10.87 -0.84 11.86
C SER A 22 9.71 0.05 12.28
N THR A 23 10.01 1.29 12.65
CA THR A 23 9.01 2.34 12.83
C THR A 23 9.11 3.30 11.66
N GLY A 24 7.98 3.67 11.07
CA GLY A 24 7.90 4.69 10.03
C GLY A 24 8.21 6.08 10.57
N ASN A 25 8.42 7.04 9.67
CA ASN A 25 8.62 8.45 10.04
C ASN A 25 7.37 9.08 10.69
N ASN A 26 6.20 8.47 10.50
CA ASN A 26 4.94 8.80 11.17
C ASN A 26 4.82 8.20 12.58
N GLY A 27 5.84 7.49 13.08
CA GLY A 27 5.83 6.88 14.42
C GLY A 27 5.08 5.55 14.50
N TYR A 28 4.53 5.06 13.40
CA TYR A 28 3.75 3.82 13.36
C TYR A 28 4.56 2.61 12.91
N PRO A 29 4.14 1.38 13.27
CA PRO A 29 4.80 0.15 12.84
C PRO A 29 4.94 0.04 11.32
N GLN A 30 6.08 -0.45 10.88
CA GLN A 30 6.40 -0.64 9.47
C GLN A 30 7.12 -1.98 9.27
N CYS A 31 6.85 -2.62 8.14
CA CYS A 31 7.55 -3.82 7.67
C CYS A 31 8.11 -3.59 6.27
N THR A 32 9.41 -3.78 6.12
CA THR A 32 10.11 -3.78 4.83
C THR A 32 10.35 -5.21 4.36
N PHE A 33 10.04 -5.47 3.10
CA PHE A 33 10.28 -6.72 2.38
C PHE A 33 11.27 -6.45 1.27
N ASP A 34 12.44 -7.08 1.32
CA ASP A 34 13.46 -6.99 0.28
C ASP A 34 13.61 -8.33 -0.43
N ALA A 35 13.66 -8.31 -1.76
CA ALA A 35 13.88 -9.48 -2.58
C ALA A 35 14.82 -9.15 -3.74
N HIS A 36 15.67 -10.10 -4.11
CA HIS A 36 16.50 -10.02 -5.31
C HIS A 36 15.99 -11.02 -6.34
N LEU A 37 15.62 -10.52 -7.51
CA LEU A 37 15.22 -11.33 -8.66
C LEU A 37 16.45 -11.79 -9.45
N ALA A 38 16.21 -12.65 -10.43
CA ALA A 38 17.21 -12.97 -11.45
C ALA A 38 17.77 -11.67 -12.09
N GLN A 39 19.04 -11.69 -12.48
CA GLN A 39 19.75 -10.54 -13.05
C GLN A 39 20.02 -9.39 -12.06
N GLY A 40 19.88 -9.64 -10.75
CA GLY A 40 20.26 -8.66 -9.72
C GLY A 40 19.24 -7.56 -9.47
N THR A 41 18.04 -7.64 -10.07
CA THR A 41 16.99 -6.65 -9.83
C THR A 41 16.51 -6.72 -8.38
N HIS A 42 16.66 -5.62 -7.64
CA HIS A 42 16.16 -5.49 -6.28
C HIS A 42 14.72 -4.98 -6.28
N VAL A 43 13.87 -5.65 -5.49
CA VAL A 43 12.49 -5.26 -5.22
C VAL A 43 12.38 -4.99 -3.73
N GLN A 44 11.91 -3.80 -3.40
CA GLN A 44 11.59 -3.42 -2.03
C GLN A 44 10.12 -3.05 -1.92
N VAL A 45 9.44 -3.61 -0.92
CA VAL A 45 8.08 -3.25 -0.57
C VAL A 45 8.04 -2.85 0.89
N VAL A 46 7.42 -1.72 1.19
CA VAL A 46 7.30 -1.19 2.55
C VAL A 46 5.82 -1.10 2.89
N ALA A 47 5.39 -1.81 3.93
CA ALA A 47 4.04 -1.73 4.48
C ALA A 47 4.09 -0.98 5.82
N ASN A 48 3.30 0.09 5.95
CA ASN A 48 3.13 0.87 7.16
C ASN A 48 1.70 0.65 7.70
N ASP A 49 1.58 0.34 8.99
CA ASP A 49 0.31 0.08 9.70
C ASP A 49 0.06 1.25 10.66
N ASP A 50 -0.66 2.26 10.18
CA ASP A 50 -0.97 3.48 10.91
C ASP A 50 -2.31 3.31 11.65
N ASN A 51 -2.26 3.16 12.97
CA ASN A 51 -3.44 3.05 13.83
C ASN A 51 -3.81 4.39 14.46
N GLY A 52 -3.46 5.49 13.80
CA GLY A 52 -3.83 6.84 14.20
C GLY A 52 -5.34 7.10 14.12
N PRO A 53 -5.80 8.20 14.73
CA PRO A 53 -7.21 8.55 14.72
C PRO A 53 -7.68 8.88 13.29
N GLN A 54 -8.92 8.53 12.99
CA GLN A 54 -9.63 8.89 11.74
C GLN A 54 -8.94 8.41 10.45
N PRO A 55 -8.59 7.12 10.32
CA PRO A 55 -7.85 6.62 9.15
C PRO A 55 -8.58 6.82 7.82
N TYR A 56 -9.92 6.82 7.84
CA TYR A 56 -10.74 7.14 6.67
C TYR A 56 -10.55 8.59 6.20
N PHE A 57 -10.62 9.56 7.12
CA PHE A 57 -10.43 10.97 6.79
C PHE A 57 -9.02 11.25 6.28
N VAL A 58 -8.00 10.59 6.86
CA VAL A 58 -6.62 10.71 6.39
C VAL A 58 -6.48 10.19 4.96
N LEU A 59 -7.10 9.06 4.64
CA LEU A 59 -7.10 8.49 3.29
C LEU A 59 -7.78 9.43 2.28
N GLU A 60 -9.01 9.87 2.59
CA GLU A 60 -9.79 10.77 1.74
C GLU A 60 -9.04 12.09 1.50
N ARG A 61 -8.53 12.72 2.56
CA ARG A 61 -7.77 13.96 2.44
C ARG A 61 -6.53 13.78 1.58
N THR A 62 -5.78 12.69 1.78
CA THR A 62 -4.57 12.41 0.97
C THR A 62 -4.93 12.22 -0.50
N GLN A 63 -6.03 11.52 -0.80
CA GLN A 63 -6.52 11.37 -2.17
C GLN A 63 -6.87 12.72 -2.81
N ILE A 64 -7.53 13.62 -2.07
CA ILE A 64 -7.90 14.95 -2.56
C ILE A 64 -6.66 15.81 -2.79
N GLU A 65 -5.75 15.87 -1.82
CA GLU A 65 -4.53 16.67 -1.88
C GLU A 65 -3.61 16.24 -3.04
N GLU A 66 -3.37 14.94 -3.19
CA GLU A 66 -2.58 14.40 -4.30
C GLU A 66 -3.29 14.54 -5.65
N GLY A 67 -4.63 14.46 -5.66
CA GLY A 67 -5.44 14.73 -6.85
C GLY A 67 -5.41 16.19 -7.32
N GLN A 68 -5.06 17.12 -6.42
CA GLN A 68 -4.94 18.54 -6.71
C GLN A 68 -3.52 18.98 -7.10
N GLN A 69 -2.53 18.08 -7.05
CA GLN A 69 -1.16 18.39 -7.50
C GLN A 69 -1.09 18.49 -9.03
N PHE A 70 -1.46 19.66 -9.57
CA PHE A 70 -1.23 20.04 -10.95
C PHE A 70 0.04 20.88 -11.04
N THR A 71 1.18 20.27 -11.39
CA THR A 71 2.40 21.06 -11.66
C THR A 71 2.50 21.39 -13.15
N ALA A 72 2.95 22.61 -13.47
CA ALA A 72 3.03 23.14 -14.84
C ALA A 72 3.99 22.37 -15.77
N GLN A 73 4.78 21.42 -15.25
CA GLN A 73 5.85 20.74 -15.99
C GLN A 73 5.72 19.21 -16.01
N ARG A 74 4.77 18.62 -15.27
CA ARG A 74 4.56 17.16 -15.28
C ARG A 74 3.12 16.82 -14.92
N MET A 75 2.39 16.22 -15.86
CA MET A 75 1.13 15.54 -15.55
C MET A 75 1.44 14.32 -14.69
N ILE A 76 1.38 14.49 -13.37
CA ILE A 76 1.36 13.38 -12.43
C ILE A 76 -0.01 12.71 -12.60
N ALA A 77 -0.01 11.39 -12.78
CA ALA A 77 -1.27 10.66 -12.88
C ALA A 77 -2.01 10.76 -11.53
N VAL A 78 -3.27 11.17 -11.60
CA VAL A 78 -4.13 11.31 -10.42
C VAL A 78 -4.26 9.98 -9.66
N PRO A 79 -4.54 10.03 -8.35
CA PRO A 79 -4.88 8.82 -7.59
C PRO A 79 -5.99 8.02 -8.27
N GLN A 80 -5.82 6.70 -8.32
CA GLN A 80 -6.74 5.78 -8.99
C GLN A 80 -7.45 4.92 -7.95
N PRO A 81 -8.79 4.80 -7.98
CA PRO A 81 -9.49 3.94 -7.05
C PRO A 81 -9.09 2.47 -7.23
N VAL A 82 -9.04 1.76 -6.11
CA VAL A 82 -8.79 0.31 -6.04
C VAL A 82 -10.04 -0.36 -5.48
N THR A 83 -10.74 -1.11 -6.32
CA THR A 83 -11.98 -1.76 -5.92
C THR A 83 -11.71 -3.04 -5.10
N GLY A 84 -12.56 -3.29 -4.10
CA GLY A 84 -12.50 -4.53 -3.31
C GLY A 84 -11.30 -4.64 -2.35
N LEU A 85 -10.72 -3.51 -1.95
CA LEU A 85 -9.67 -3.44 -0.93
C LEU A 85 -10.08 -2.49 0.19
N GLY A 86 -10.16 -2.99 1.42
CA GLY A 86 -10.61 -2.22 2.58
C GLY A 86 -12.03 -1.66 2.43
N LEU A 87 -12.29 -0.57 3.16
CA LEU A 87 -13.45 0.30 2.99
C LEU A 87 -13.32 1.19 1.78
N ASP A 88 -12.12 1.75 1.66
CA ASP A 88 -11.71 2.58 0.57
C ASP A 88 -10.23 2.35 0.31
N ALA A 89 -9.81 2.57 -0.93
CA ALA A 89 -8.45 2.35 -1.35
C ALA A 89 -8.12 3.10 -2.62
N TYR A 90 -6.91 3.66 -2.65
CA TYR A 90 -6.37 4.35 -3.80
C TYR A 90 -4.94 3.92 -4.10
N TRP A 91 -4.65 3.79 -5.39
CA TRP A 91 -3.30 3.72 -5.93
C TRP A 91 -2.83 5.14 -6.24
N PHE A 92 -1.67 5.49 -5.70
CA PHE A 92 -1.00 6.77 -5.87
C PHE A 92 0.21 6.58 -6.80
N PRO A 93 0.07 6.92 -8.10
CA PRO A 93 1.08 6.58 -9.10
C PRO A 93 2.39 7.34 -8.92
N ALA A 94 2.42 8.51 -8.29
CA ALA A 94 3.66 9.26 -8.10
C ALA A 94 4.55 8.57 -7.06
N GLU A 95 3.95 8.18 -5.94
CA GLU A 95 4.58 7.56 -4.78
C GLU A 95 4.80 6.06 -4.95
N LYS A 96 4.18 5.45 -5.98
CA LYS A 96 4.13 3.98 -6.16
C LYS A 96 3.54 3.29 -4.92
N LYS A 97 2.45 3.86 -4.41
CA LYS A 97 1.88 3.53 -3.11
C LYS A 97 0.39 3.17 -3.23
N VAL A 98 -0.05 2.10 -2.57
CA VAL A 98 -1.47 1.90 -2.25
C VAL A 98 -1.71 2.42 -0.85
N MET A 99 -2.81 3.14 -0.63
CA MET A 99 -3.33 3.38 0.71
C MET A 99 -4.74 2.81 0.80
N THR A 100 -5.07 2.18 1.91
CA THR A 100 -6.39 1.61 2.19
C THR A 100 -6.66 1.60 3.69
N THR A 101 -7.92 1.51 4.10
CA THR A 101 -8.29 1.41 5.51
C THR A 101 -9.40 0.39 5.72
N ASP A 102 -9.44 -0.23 6.90
CA ASP A 102 -10.61 -0.96 7.41
C ASP A 102 -11.39 -0.15 8.46
N GLY A 103 -11.17 1.17 8.52
CA GLY A 103 -11.81 2.08 9.47
C GLY A 103 -11.18 2.06 10.86
N VAL A 104 -10.30 1.10 11.15
CA VAL A 104 -9.53 1.02 12.41
C VAL A 104 -8.09 1.48 12.20
N GLN A 105 -7.50 1.11 11.06
CA GLN A 105 -6.13 1.45 10.71
C GLN A 105 -6.04 1.87 9.24
N LEU A 106 -5.05 2.70 8.94
CA LEU A 106 -4.63 3.09 7.61
C LEU A 106 -3.40 2.26 7.22
N ILE A 107 -3.54 1.48 6.15
CA ILE A 107 -2.46 0.68 5.59
C ILE A 107 -1.91 1.42 4.37
N ALA A 108 -0.63 1.74 4.40
CA ALA A 108 0.09 2.29 3.26
C ALA A 108 1.16 1.29 2.80
N VAL A 109 1.15 0.94 1.51
CA VAL A 109 2.13 0.04 0.91
C VAL A 109 2.83 0.70 -0.26
N THR A 110 4.12 0.95 -0.13
CA THR A 110 4.98 1.54 -1.17
C THR A 110 5.84 0.46 -1.83
N VAL A 111 5.96 0.51 -3.16
CA VAL A 111 6.76 -0.45 -3.95
C VAL A 111 7.87 0.27 -4.72
N SER A 112 9.10 -0.08 -4.41
CA SER A 112 10.27 0.23 -5.23
C SER A 112 10.65 -1.01 -6.04
N TRP A 113 10.41 -0.94 -7.35
CA TRP A 113 10.78 -1.99 -8.29
C TRP A 113 11.21 -1.37 -9.62
N PRO A 114 12.51 -1.14 -9.82
CA PRO A 114 13.02 -0.54 -11.04
C PRO A 114 12.59 -1.33 -12.28
N HIS A 115 12.25 -0.61 -13.36
CA HIS A 115 11.88 -1.16 -14.67
C HIS A 115 10.65 -2.09 -14.73
N SER A 116 9.98 -2.33 -13.60
CA SER A 116 8.72 -3.08 -13.59
C SER A 116 7.55 -2.22 -14.06
N ALA A 117 6.60 -2.87 -14.74
CA ALA A 117 5.36 -2.24 -15.16
C ALA A 117 4.56 -1.72 -13.96
N GLU A 118 3.94 -0.54 -14.11
CA GLU A 118 3.14 0.08 -13.04
C GLU A 118 2.02 -0.82 -12.53
N ALA A 119 1.32 -1.52 -13.43
CA ALA A 119 0.28 -2.48 -13.06
C ALA A 119 0.81 -3.58 -12.13
N ARG A 120 2.07 -4.00 -12.31
CA ARG A 120 2.69 -5.04 -11.49
C ARG A 120 3.08 -4.51 -10.10
N LYS A 121 3.55 -3.26 -10.00
CA LYS A 121 3.79 -2.59 -8.71
C LYS A 121 2.50 -2.42 -7.93
N ARG A 122 1.45 -1.91 -8.60
CA ARG A 122 0.11 -1.77 -8.05
C ARG A 122 -0.41 -3.10 -7.51
N ALA A 123 -0.38 -4.16 -8.32
CA ALA A 123 -0.85 -5.49 -7.90
C ALA A 123 -0.09 -6.04 -6.68
N LEU A 124 1.23 -5.84 -6.62
CA LEU A 124 2.04 -6.25 -5.45
C LEU A 124 1.66 -5.44 -4.19
N ALA A 125 1.45 -4.14 -4.34
CA ALA A 125 1.05 -3.27 -3.25
C ALA A 125 -0.35 -3.64 -2.70
N GLU A 126 -1.33 -3.85 -3.60
CA GLU A 126 -2.68 -4.28 -3.24
C GLU A 126 -2.69 -5.65 -2.54
N LEU A 127 -1.92 -6.61 -3.08
CA LEU A 127 -1.76 -7.94 -2.49
C LEU A 127 -1.25 -7.82 -1.06
N LEU A 128 -0.19 -7.05 -0.85
CA LEU A 128 0.41 -6.92 0.47
C LEU A 128 -0.52 -6.16 1.42
N ALA A 129 -1.14 -5.05 0.98
CA ALA A 129 -2.08 -4.30 1.79
C ALA A 129 -3.22 -5.18 2.32
N ARG A 130 -3.74 -6.07 1.47
CA ARG A 130 -4.78 -7.04 1.84
C ARG A 130 -4.37 -7.97 2.98
N THR A 131 -3.08 -8.30 3.11
CA THR A 131 -2.59 -9.14 4.21
C THR A 131 -2.54 -8.43 5.57
N TYR A 132 -2.61 -7.09 5.57
CA TYR A 132 -2.58 -6.29 6.79
C TYR A 132 -3.98 -5.87 7.26
N LEU A 133 -4.99 -5.89 6.38
CA LEU A 133 -6.37 -5.59 6.77
C LEU A 133 -6.89 -6.62 7.76
N LYS A 134 -7.31 -6.17 8.95
CA LYS A 134 -7.66 -7.06 10.07
C LYS A 134 -9.13 -7.49 10.02
N ASN A 135 -10.06 -6.69 9.50
CA ASN A 135 -11.50 -7.04 9.39
C ASN A 135 -12.28 -6.25 8.32
N VAL A 136 -12.36 -6.75 7.07
CA VAL A 136 -13.10 -6.05 5.99
C VAL A 136 -14.63 -6.02 6.23
N LYS A 137 -15.21 -7.05 6.88
CA LYS A 137 -16.66 -7.16 7.09
C LYS A 137 -17.23 -6.20 8.14
N GLY A 138 -16.50 -5.98 9.25
CA GLY A 138 -16.92 -5.05 10.31
C GLY A 138 -16.73 -3.59 9.88
N ALA A 139 -15.68 -3.33 9.12
CA ALA A 139 -15.37 -2.03 8.53
C ALA A 139 -16.52 -1.50 7.66
N GLN A 140 -17.04 -2.33 6.74
CA GLN A 140 -18.13 -1.96 5.82
C GLN A 140 -19.41 -1.51 6.51
N LEU A 141 -19.64 -1.95 7.75
CA LEU A 141 -20.77 -1.51 8.58
C LEU A 141 -20.53 -0.13 9.19
N LEU A 142 -19.29 0.21 9.54
CA LEU A 142 -18.92 1.53 10.06
C LEU A 142 -18.94 2.61 8.97
N ALA A 143 -18.49 2.30 7.75
CA ALA A 143 -18.55 3.25 6.62
C ALA A 143 -20.00 3.64 6.23
N LYS A 144 -20.98 2.73 6.43
CA LYS A 144 -22.40 3.05 6.20
C LYS A 144 -23.03 3.92 7.29
N GLY A 145 -22.36 4.10 8.43
CA GLY A 145 -22.84 4.89 9.56
C GLY A 145 -22.17 6.26 9.70
N TYR A 146 -21.24 6.60 8.81
CA TYR A 146 -20.68 7.95 8.75
C TYR A 146 -21.61 8.82 7.87
N PRO A 147 -22.11 9.96 8.39
CA PRO A 147 -23.09 10.81 7.72
C PRO A 147 -22.58 11.45 6.44
#